data_AF-A0A662TIC0-F1
#
_entry.id   AF-A0A662TIC0-F1
#
_cell.length_a   1.000
_cell.length_b   1.000
_cell.length_c   1.000
_cell.angle_alpha   90.00
_cell.angle_beta   90.00
_cell.angle_gamma   90.00
#
_symmetry.space_group_name_H-M   'P 1'
#
loop_
_entity.id
_entity.type
_entity.pdbx_description
1 polymer ?
#
loop_
_entity_poly.entity_id
_entity_poly.type
_entity_poly.pdbx_seq_one_letter_code
_entity_poly.pdbx_strand_id
1 'polypeptide(L)'
;MQKKESPETPEHTVLTLSLPTDLAEQIRSIIREKGVEALAAVLKHGIEEMKVREAIALYRSGKTLIEAARMVGMSLSELVAKIEMRSVPLNRGRLWSYGMRAALISERTMRAILNRLSPSEQYDLGREMGYTVQYVMKIDTWLKKHWNKVFDYLIKEGFGDIELDEEAGLITIRDPFFTQPVTRGYLETALGVRLEVVESSPEKIVFKITEPF
;
A
#
# COMPACT_ATOMS: atom_id res chain seq x y z
N MET A 1 1.66 2.21 -47.33
CA MET A 1 2.97 1.92 -46.70
C MET A 1 2.83 2.10 -45.21
N GLN A 2 2.72 1.01 -44.45
CA GLN A 2 2.77 1.04 -42.99
C GLN A 2 4.24 1.14 -42.54
N LYS A 3 4.57 2.17 -41.77
CA LYS A 3 5.86 2.23 -41.03
C LYS A 3 5.78 1.20 -39.90
N LYS A 4 6.63 0.18 -39.96
CA LYS A 4 6.92 -0.68 -38.81
C LYS A 4 7.68 0.17 -37.78
N GLU A 5 7.13 0.31 -36.59
CA GLU A 5 7.87 0.74 -35.42
C GLU A 5 8.95 -0.30 -35.11
N SER A 6 10.20 0.17 -35.01
CA SER A 6 11.33 -0.65 -34.58
C SER A 6 11.19 -0.92 -33.08
N PRO A 7 11.53 -2.12 -32.58
CA PRO A 7 11.49 -2.41 -31.16
C PRO A 7 12.53 -1.54 -30.42
N GLU A 8 12.09 -0.83 -29.39
CA GLU A 8 12.95 -0.05 -28.50
C GLU A 8 14.02 -0.96 -27.90
N THR A 9 15.29 -0.69 -28.22
CA THR A 9 16.44 -1.31 -27.55
C THR A 9 16.42 -0.94 -26.07
N PRO A 10 16.62 -1.90 -25.15
CA PRO A 10 16.65 -1.60 -23.72
C PRO A 10 17.71 -0.56 -23.40
N GLU A 11 17.33 0.48 -22.64
CA GLU A 11 18.27 1.50 -22.20
C GLU A 11 19.34 0.88 -21.30
N HIS A 12 20.58 0.81 -21.80
CA HIS A 12 21.72 0.35 -21.03
C HIS A 12 22.45 1.55 -20.43
N THR A 13 22.50 1.62 -19.10
CA THR A 13 23.31 2.62 -18.39
C THR A 13 24.67 2.02 -18.05
N VAL A 14 25.75 2.67 -18.48
CA VAL A 14 27.12 2.26 -18.15
C VAL A 14 27.57 2.97 -16.87
N LEU A 15 27.87 2.20 -15.83
CA LEU A 15 28.43 2.66 -14.57
C LEU A 15 29.90 2.21 -14.46
N THR A 16 30.82 3.16 -14.38
CA THR A 16 32.25 2.88 -14.17
C THR A 16 32.58 3.10 -12.70
N LEU A 17 33.13 2.07 -12.05
CA LEU A 17 33.45 2.07 -10.62
C LEU A 17 34.91 1.65 -10.42
N SER A 18 35.58 2.28 -9.45
CA SER A 18 36.89 1.82 -8.97
C SER A 18 36.66 0.91 -7.76
N LEU A 19 37.14 -0.33 -7.87
CA LEU A 19 36.94 -1.36 -6.84
C LEU A 19 38.29 -1.83 -6.28
N PRO A 20 38.34 -2.26 -5.00
CA PRO A 20 39.47 -3.02 -4.46
C PRO A 20 39.82 -4.21 -5.37
N THR A 21 41.12 -4.49 -5.52
CA THR A 21 41.63 -5.48 -6.47
C THR A 21 41.04 -6.87 -6.24
N ASP A 22 40.91 -7.27 -4.98
CA ASP A 22 40.32 -8.55 -4.55
C ASP A 22 38.84 -8.67 -4.94
N LEU A 23 38.05 -7.61 -4.75
CA LEU A 23 36.64 -7.60 -5.13
C LEU A 23 36.45 -7.62 -6.65
N ALA A 24 37.31 -6.91 -7.38
CA ALA A 24 37.30 -6.91 -8.85
C ALA A 24 37.61 -8.30 -9.41
N GLU A 25 38.55 -9.04 -8.80
CA GLU A 25 38.85 -10.42 -9.19
C GLU A 25 37.68 -11.37 -8.94
N GLN A 26 37.00 -11.26 -7.79
CA GLN A 26 35.81 -12.05 -7.50
C GLN A 26 34.68 -11.78 -8.50
N ILE A 27 34.43 -10.52 -8.84
CA ILE A 27 33.43 -10.13 -9.84
C ILE A 27 33.78 -10.73 -11.22
N ARG A 28 35.06 -10.66 -11.63
CA ARG A 28 35.52 -11.27 -12.89
C ARG A 28 35.34 -12.79 -12.90
N SER A 29 35.61 -13.48 -11.80
CA SER A 29 35.36 -14.93 -11.68
C SER A 29 33.87 -15.24 -11.82
N ILE A 30 32.99 -14.51 -11.13
CA ILE A 30 31.53 -14.69 -11.24
C ILE A 30 31.05 -14.49 -12.68
N ILE A 31 31.49 -13.42 -13.35
CA ILE A 31 31.14 -13.16 -14.75
C ILE A 31 31.63 -14.29 -15.65
N ARG A 32 32.88 -14.75 -15.46
CA ARG A 32 33.48 -15.79 -16.29
C ARG A 32 32.78 -17.14 -16.14
N GLU A 33 32.35 -17.46 -14.92
CA GLU A 33 31.77 -18.77 -14.59
C GLU A 33 30.25 -18.83 -14.78
N LYS A 34 29.55 -17.73 -14.51
CA LYS A 34 28.08 -17.69 -14.40
C LYS A 34 27.40 -16.63 -15.26
N GLY A 35 28.16 -15.81 -15.98
CA GLY A 35 27.64 -14.73 -16.82
C GLY A 35 27.37 -13.43 -16.06
N VAL A 36 27.10 -12.37 -16.83
CA VAL A 36 26.86 -11.01 -16.30
C VAL A 36 25.52 -10.94 -15.57
N GLU A 37 24.55 -11.74 -15.98
CA GLU A 37 23.21 -11.85 -15.39
C GLU A 37 23.29 -12.33 -13.94
N ALA A 38 24.21 -13.25 -13.64
CA ALA A 38 24.45 -13.72 -12.27
C ALA A 38 25.02 -12.61 -11.38
N LEU A 39 25.91 -11.77 -11.90
CA LEU A 39 26.40 -10.59 -11.18
C LEU A 39 25.27 -9.58 -10.94
N ALA A 40 24.44 -9.31 -11.96
CA ALA A 40 23.29 -8.42 -11.82
C ALA A 40 22.32 -8.91 -10.73
N ALA A 41 22.08 -10.23 -10.65
CA ALA A 41 21.27 -10.82 -9.59
C ALA A 41 21.89 -10.63 -8.19
N VAL A 42 23.20 -10.82 -8.05
CA VAL A 42 23.93 -10.59 -6.79
C VAL A 42 23.85 -9.12 -6.37
N LEU A 43 24.06 -8.19 -7.31
CA LEU A 43 23.95 -6.76 -7.06
C LEU A 43 22.54 -6.35 -6.66
N LYS A 44 21.52 -6.87 -7.37
CA LYS A 44 20.11 -6.66 -7.02
C LYS A 44 19.83 -7.13 -5.59
N HIS A 45 20.28 -8.32 -5.23
CA HIS A 45 20.12 -8.83 -3.87
C HIS A 45 20.85 -7.96 -2.83
N GLY A 46 22.06 -7.49 -3.14
CA GLY A 46 22.82 -6.58 -2.28
C GLY A 46 22.11 -5.24 -2.05
N ILE A 47 21.53 -4.66 -3.09
CA ILE A 47 20.74 -3.42 -3.02
C ILE A 47 19.50 -3.64 -2.14
N GLU A 48 18.78 -4.74 -2.34
CA GLU A 48 17.60 -5.09 -1.53
C GLU A 48 17.96 -5.31 -0.06
N GLU A 49 19.08 -5.97 0.22
CA GLU A 49 19.61 -6.17 1.58
C GLU A 49 19.95 -4.83 2.25
N MET A 50 20.62 -3.94 1.53
CA MET A 50 20.96 -2.61 2.04
C MET A 50 19.71 -1.82 2.44
N LYS A 51 18.69 -1.81 1.59
CA LYS A 51 17.39 -1.16 1.86
C LYS A 51 16.72 -1.70 3.12
N VAL A 52 16.71 -3.02 3.33
CA VAL A 52 16.08 -3.57 4.54
C VAL A 52 16.86 -3.21 5.80
N ARG A 53 18.21 -3.23 5.75
CA ARG A 53 19.02 -2.82 6.91
C ARG A 53 18.78 -1.37 7.28
N GLU A 54 18.72 -0.49 6.28
CA GLU A 54 18.41 0.92 6.48
C GLU A 54 17.00 1.12 7.07
N ALA A 55 16.00 0.40 6.55
CA ALA A 55 14.65 0.45 7.11
C ALA A 55 14.58 -0.04 8.57
N ILE A 56 15.30 -1.11 8.91
CA ILE A 56 15.40 -1.59 10.31
C ILE A 56 16.07 -0.54 11.20
N ALA A 57 17.12 0.13 10.71
CA ALA A 57 17.80 1.19 11.45
C ALA A 57 16.87 2.39 11.71
N LEU A 58 16.10 2.80 10.69
CA LEU A 58 15.07 3.84 10.81
C LEU A 58 13.99 3.44 11.83
N TYR A 59 13.53 2.19 11.80
CA TYR A 59 12.58 1.69 12.79
C TYR A 59 13.16 1.74 14.21
N ARG A 60 14.42 1.32 14.39
CA ARG A 60 15.11 1.36 15.69
C ARG A 60 15.35 2.78 16.22
N SER A 61 15.46 3.77 15.33
CA SER A 61 15.58 5.19 15.72
C SER A 61 14.23 5.85 16.05
N GLY A 62 13.13 5.10 16.00
CA GLY A 62 11.80 5.54 16.41
C GLY A 62 10.82 5.86 15.27
N LYS A 63 11.21 5.63 14.01
CA LYS A 63 10.26 5.69 12.89
C LYS A 63 9.31 4.50 12.91
N THR A 64 8.12 4.68 12.36
CA THR A 64 7.22 3.56 12.12
C THR A 64 7.76 2.66 10.99
N LEU A 65 7.34 1.39 10.97
CA LEU A 65 7.75 0.46 9.92
C LEU A 65 7.28 0.93 8.52
N ILE A 66 6.13 1.61 8.46
CA ILE A 66 5.57 2.18 7.23
C ILE A 66 6.42 3.35 6.73
N GLU A 67 6.79 4.27 7.61
CA GLU A 67 7.69 5.38 7.25
C GLU A 67 9.05 4.85 6.79
N ALA A 68 9.61 3.87 7.53
CA ALA A 68 10.86 3.23 7.16
C ALA A 68 10.79 2.57 5.78
N ALA A 69 9.71 1.83 5.48
CA ALA A 69 9.48 1.20 4.17
C ALA A 69 9.42 2.24 3.05
N ARG A 70 8.65 3.32 3.23
CA ARG A 70 8.53 4.41 2.24
C ARG A 70 9.88 5.08 1.98
N MET A 71 10.67 5.33 3.01
CA MET A 71 11.98 5.98 2.90
C MET A 71 12.99 5.17 2.09
N VAL A 72 12.91 3.83 2.12
CA VAL A 72 13.80 2.95 1.34
C VAL A 72 13.19 2.49 0.01
N GLY A 73 12.01 3.00 -0.35
CA GLY A 73 11.29 2.65 -1.56
C GLY A 73 10.85 1.18 -1.59
N MET A 74 10.30 0.69 -0.48
CA MET A 74 9.71 -0.64 -0.35
C MET A 74 8.25 -0.52 0.10
N SER A 75 7.43 -1.52 -0.25
CA SER A 75 6.10 -1.64 0.36
C SER A 75 6.24 -2.14 1.80
N LEU A 76 5.22 -1.85 2.63
CA LEU A 76 5.19 -2.38 4.00
C LEU A 76 5.21 -3.91 4.01
N SER A 77 4.45 -4.55 3.11
CA SER A 77 4.37 -6.01 3.02
C SER A 77 5.72 -6.63 2.66
N GLU A 78 6.46 -6.04 1.72
CA GLU A 78 7.79 -6.49 1.33
C GLU A 78 8.77 -6.36 2.49
N LEU A 79 8.74 -5.23 3.20
CA LEU A 79 9.61 -5.02 4.35
C LEU A 79 9.29 -6.00 5.49
N VAL A 80 8.02 -6.23 5.80
CA VAL A 80 7.58 -7.17 6.85
C VAL A 80 8.04 -8.60 6.51
N ALA A 81 7.77 -9.09 5.30
CA ALA A 81 8.18 -10.43 4.89
C ALA A 81 9.70 -10.62 4.98
N LYS A 82 10.46 -9.59 4.58
CA LYS A 82 11.93 -9.62 4.65
C LYS A 82 12.46 -9.52 6.09
N ILE A 83 11.78 -8.83 7.01
CA ILE A 83 12.14 -8.81 8.44
C ILE A 83 11.84 -10.16 9.10
N GLU A 84 10.69 -10.75 8.79
CA GLU A 84 10.27 -12.07 9.29
C GLU A 84 11.24 -13.18 8.87
N MET A 85 11.67 -13.19 7.60
CA MET A 85 12.71 -14.11 7.11
C MET A 85 14.04 -14.01 7.85
N ARG A 86 14.35 -12.84 8.44
CA ARG A 86 15.61 -12.60 9.15
C ARG A 86 15.52 -12.86 10.65
N SER A 87 14.40 -13.39 11.14
CA SER A 87 14.16 -13.66 12.57
C SER A 87 14.50 -12.47 13.48
N VAL A 88 14.40 -11.25 12.95
CA VAL A 88 14.66 -10.05 13.75
C VAL A 88 13.46 -9.91 14.68
N PRO A 89 13.64 -10.00 16.01
CA PRO A 89 12.53 -9.82 16.93
C PRO A 89 12.02 -8.38 16.76
N LEU A 90 10.83 -8.23 16.19
CA LEU A 90 10.07 -7.00 16.28
C LEU A 90 9.82 -6.77 17.77
N ASN A 91 10.57 -5.86 18.35
CA ASN A 91 10.57 -5.65 19.79
C ASN A 91 9.17 -5.18 20.20
N ARG A 92 8.38 -6.13 20.75
CA ARG A 92 6.93 -6.09 20.96
C ARG A 92 6.17 -6.20 19.64
N GLY A 93 5.51 -7.34 19.37
CA GLY A 93 4.66 -7.60 18.19
C GLY A 93 3.40 -6.72 18.10
N ARG A 94 3.57 -5.41 18.23
CA ARG A 94 2.57 -4.35 18.15
C ARG A 94 2.93 -3.49 16.94
N LEU A 95 2.06 -3.47 15.95
CA LEU A 95 2.13 -2.49 14.88
C LEU A 95 1.49 -1.20 15.38
N TRP A 96 2.08 -0.06 15.06
CA TRP A 96 1.52 1.26 15.34
C TRP A 96 1.45 2.06 14.05
N SER A 97 0.29 2.66 13.78
CA SER A 97 0.04 3.56 12.65
C SER A 97 -0.67 4.81 13.17
N TYR A 98 -0.09 5.98 12.90
CA TYR A 98 -0.62 7.29 13.34
C TYR A 98 -1.01 7.38 14.83
N GLY A 99 -0.21 6.77 15.72
CA GLY A 99 -0.47 6.76 17.16
C GLY A 99 -1.55 5.77 17.61
N MET A 100 -2.04 4.93 16.70
CA MET A 100 -3.01 3.85 16.97
C MET A 100 -2.36 2.49 16.85
N ARG A 101 -2.85 1.51 17.60
CA ARG A 101 -2.43 0.12 17.47
C ARG A 101 -3.06 -0.48 16.21
N ALA A 102 -2.23 -1.06 15.35
CA ALA A 102 -2.63 -1.71 14.13
C ALA A 102 -2.41 -3.24 14.20
N ALA A 103 -3.04 -3.96 13.29
CA ALA A 103 -2.87 -5.40 13.08
C ALA A 103 -2.95 -5.73 11.60
N LEU A 104 -2.25 -6.76 11.16
CA LEU A 104 -2.44 -7.36 9.84
C LEU A 104 -3.53 -8.43 9.95
N ILE A 105 -4.58 -8.30 9.15
CA ILE A 105 -5.68 -9.26 9.09
C ILE A 105 -5.87 -9.66 7.63
N SER A 106 -5.96 -10.97 7.36
CA SER A 106 -6.25 -11.43 6.00
C SER A 106 -7.69 -11.11 5.63
N GLU A 107 -7.91 -10.72 4.37
CA GLU A 107 -9.22 -10.44 3.80
C GLU A 107 -10.22 -11.59 4.07
N ARG A 108 -9.79 -12.84 3.87
CA ARG A 108 -10.59 -14.03 4.18
C ARG A 108 -11.09 -14.04 5.63
N THR A 109 -10.23 -13.69 6.58
CA THR A 109 -10.61 -13.65 8.00
C THR A 109 -11.58 -12.51 8.26
N MET A 110 -11.33 -11.33 7.70
CA MET A 110 -12.22 -10.18 7.84
C MET A 110 -13.61 -10.48 7.24
N ARG A 111 -13.67 -11.04 6.03
CA ARG A 111 -14.94 -11.45 5.40
C ARG A 111 -15.70 -12.47 6.25
N ALA A 112 -15.02 -13.45 6.83
CA ALA A 112 -15.65 -14.43 7.71
C ALA A 112 -16.25 -13.79 8.98
N ILE A 113 -15.64 -12.72 9.50
CA ILE A 113 -16.18 -11.94 10.62
C ILE A 113 -17.41 -11.15 10.17
N LEU A 114 -17.27 -10.37 9.09
CA LEU A 114 -18.34 -9.49 8.59
C LEU A 114 -19.58 -10.26 8.14
N ASN A 115 -19.42 -11.45 7.57
CA ASN A 115 -20.53 -12.30 7.14
C ASN A 115 -21.40 -12.82 8.31
N ARG A 116 -20.97 -12.64 9.58
CA ARG A 116 -21.80 -12.94 10.75
C ARG A 116 -22.74 -11.79 11.14
N LEU A 117 -22.51 -10.61 10.58
CA LEU A 117 -23.30 -9.42 10.82
C LEU A 117 -24.34 -9.26 9.70
N SER A 118 -25.54 -8.83 10.08
CA SER A 118 -26.55 -8.39 9.12
C SER A 118 -26.07 -7.17 8.32
N PRO A 119 -26.64 -6.89 7.13
CA PRO A 119 -26.25 -5.72 6.34
C PRO A 119 -26.38 -4.38 7.08
N SER A 120 -27.37 -4.22 7.97
CA SER A 120 -27.52 -3.02 8.79
C SER A 120 -26.42 -2.90 9.84
N GLU A 121 -26.07 -3.99 10.52
CA GLU A 121 -24.98 -3.99 11.51
C GLU A 121 -23.63 -3.72 10.84
N GLN A 122 -23.42 -4.25 9.62
CA GLN A 122 -22.23 -3.94 8.83
C GLN A 122 -22.17 -2.45 8.46
N TYR A 123 -23.29 -1.85 8.07
CA TYR A 123 -23.36 -0.43 7.77
C TYR A 123 -23.05 0.43 9.00
N ASP A 124 -23.64 0.10 10.15
CA ASP A 124 -23.40 0.82 11.41
C ASP A 124 -21.94 0.67 11.87
N LEU A 125 -21.36 -0.53 11.78
CA LEU A 125 -19.93 -0.77 12.02
C LEU A 125 -19.07 0.13 11.12
N GLY A 126 -19.40 0.19 9.82
CA GLY A 126 -18.73 1.08 8.88
C GLY A 126 -18.76 2.53 9.36
N ARG A 127 -19.93 3.02 9.78
CA ARG A 127 -20.08 4.40 10.27
C ARG A 127 -19.20 4.68 11.48
N GLU A 128 -19.17 3.78 12.46
CA GLU A 128 -18.31 3.94 13.64
C GLU A 128 -16.82 3.97 13.25
N MET A 129 -16.41 3.10 12.34
CA MET A 129 -15.03 3.02 11.87
C MET A 129 -14.59 4.29 11.10
N GLY A 130 -15.50 4.93 10.36
CA GLY A 130 -15.20 6.09 9.51
C GLY A 130 -14.63 7.31 10.25
N TYR A 131 -14.94 7.47 11.55
CA TYR A 131 -14.36 8.53 12.39
C TYR A 131 -12.84 8.42 12.54
N THR A 132 -12.27 7.23 12.34
CA THR A 132 -10.82 6.99 12.43
C THR A 132 -10.05 7.89 11.47
N VAL A 133 -10.57 8.10 10.25
CA VAL A 133 -9.93 8.96 9.23
C VAL A 133 -9.81 10.40 9.72
N GLN A 134 -10.85 10.93 10.36
CA GLN A 134 -10.85 12.30 10.90
C GLN A 134 -9.77 12.45 11.99
N TYR A 135 -9.69 11.47 12.89
CA TYR A 135 -8.71 11.45 13.96
C TYR A 135 -7.27 11.38 13.43
N VAL A 136 -7.02 10.51 12.45
CA VAL A 136 -5.69 10.28 11.89
C VAL A 136 -5.18 11.45 11.07
N MET A 137 -6.03 11.98 10.17
CA MET A 137 -5.58 12.96 9.19
C MET A 137 -5.44 14.37 9.74
N LYS A 138 -6.10 14.68 10.87
CA LYS A 138 -6.09 16.02 11.51
C LYS A 138 -6.43 17.15 10.54
N ILE A 139 -7.29 16.85 9.58
CA ILE A 139 -7.89 17.80 8.64
C ILE A 139 -9.41 17.62 8.69
N ASP A 140 -10.14 18.65 8.29
CA ASP A 140 -11.58 18.53 8.10
C ASP A 140 -11.86 17.73 6.83
N THR A 141 -12.15 16.43 6.99
CA THR A 141 -12.34 15.50 5.86
C THR A 141 -13.70 15.66 5.19
N TRP A 142 -14.60 16.48 5.75
CA TRP A 142 -15.89 16.79 5.13
C TRP A 142 -15.79 17.85 4.04
N LEU A 143 -14.68 18.61 4.03
CA LEU A 143 -14.40 19.54 2.93
C LEU A 143 -13.93 18.77 1.69
N LYS A 144 -14.69 18.87 0.58
CA LYS A 144 -14.39 18.21 -0.70
C LYS A 144 -12.94 18.37 -1.17
N LYS A 145 -12.32 19.53 -0.95
CA LYS A 145 -10.90 19.81 -1.28
C LYS A 145 -9.90 18.85 -0.60
N HIS A 146 -10.31 18.13 0.44
CA HIS A 146 -9.49 17.16 1.16
C HIS A 146 -9.77 15.71 0.77
N TRP A 147 -10.82 15.42 0.01
CA TRP A 147 -11.22 14.05 -0.31
C TRP A 147 -10.16 13.25 -1.04
N ASN A 148 -9.44 13.85 -1.99
CA ASN A 148 -8.32 13.17 -2.66
C ASN A 148 -7.25 12.70 -1.67
N LYS A 149 -6.96 13.48 -0.62
CA LYS A 149 -6.05 13.06 0.45
C LYS A 149 -6.62 11.91 1.29
N VAL A 150 -7.94 11.90 1.50
CA VAL A 150 -8.63 10.82 2.21
C VAL A 150 -8.54 9.53 1.40
N PHE A 151 -8.82 9.58 0.09
CA PHE A 151 -8.73 8.42 -0.79
C PHE A 151 -7.29 7.90 -0.89
N ASP A 152 -6.30 8.78 -1.08
CA ASP A 152 -4.88 8.40 -1.05
C ASP A 152 -4.49 7.68 0.24
N TYR A 153 -5.04 8.11 1.38
CA TYR A 153 -4.82 7.46 2.66
C TYR A 153 -5.48 6.06 2.69
N LEU A 154 -6.75 5.96 2.32
CA LEU A 154 -7.49 4.69 2.33
C LEU A 154 -6.90 3.64 1.38
N ILE A 155 -6.44 4.04 0.19
CA ILE A 155 -5.71 3.17 -0.75
C ILE A 155 -4.44 2.62 -0.08
N LYS A 156 -3.67 3.48 0.60
CA LYS A 156 -2.45 3.06 1.31
C LYS A 156 -2.71 2.13 2.49
N GLU A 157 -3.88 2.22 3.11
CA GLU A 157 -4.31 1.33 4.19
C GLU A 157 -5.02 0.05 3.67
N GLY A 158 -5.12 -0.13 2.35
CA GLY A 158 -5.61 -1.35 1.73
C GLY A 158 -7.12 -1.47 1.62
N PHE A 159 -7.85 -0.35 1.50
CA PHE A 159 -9.30 -0.38 1.28
C PHE A 159 -9.73 -0.88 -0.11
N GLY A 160 -8.79 -0.92 -1.05
CA GLY A 160 -8.99 -1.14 -2.48
C GLY A 160 -8.50 0.06 -3.29
N ASP A 161 -8.62 -0.01 -4.61
CA ASP A 161 -8.30 1.09 -5.51
C ASP A 161 -9.51 2.02 -5.63
N ILE A 162 -9.35 3.27 -5.21
CA ILE A 162 -10.44 4.25 -5.12
C ILE A 162 -10.27 5.34 -6.17
N GLU A 163 -11.32 5.59 -6.95
CA GLU A 163 -11.40 6.68 -7.93
C GLU A 163 -12.63 7.56 -7.68
N LEU A 164 -12.44 8.88 -7.76
CA LEU A 164 -13.52 9.87 -7.73
C LEU A 164 -13.72 10.45 -9.12
N ASP A 165 -14.89 10.24 -9.70
CA ASP A 165 -15.37 11.03 -10.84
C ASP A 165 -16.08 12.27 -10.27
N GLU A 166 -15.38 13.41 -10.33
CA GLU A 166 -15.90 14.66 -9.78
C GLU A 166 -17.08 15.23 -10.57
N GLU A 167 -17.15 14.97 -11.88
CA GLU A 167 -18.21 15.48 -12.76
C GLU A 167 -19.49 14.68 -12.55
N ALA A 168 -19.39 13.36 -12.47
CA ALA A 168 -20.52 12.47 -12.24
C ALA A 168 -20.90 12.33 -10.76
N GLY A 169 -20.03 12.76 -9.83
CA GLY A 169 -20.21 12.57 -8.40
C GLY A 169 -20.20 11.09 -7.99
N LEU A 170 -19.36 10.29 -8.66
CA LEU A 170 -19.26 8.84 -8.45
C LEU A 170 -17.96 8.48 -7.75
N ILE A 171 -18.06 7.61 -6.75
CA ILE A 171 -16.91 6.97 -6.11
C ILE A 171 -16.89 5.51 -6.56
N THR A 172 -15.83 5.10 -7.24
CA THR A 172 -15.61 3.71 -7.64
C THR A 172 -14.52 3.10 -6.78
N ILE A 173 -14.76 1.91 -6.24
CA ILE A 173 -13.78 1.13 -5.50
C ILE A 173 -13.62 -0.22 -6.18
N ARG A 174 -12.40 -0.54 -6.62
CA ARG A 174 -12.03 -1.85 -7.17
C ARG A 174 -11.27 -2.65 -6.12
N ASP A 175 -11.44 -3.96 -6.17
CA ASP A 175 -10.89 -4.91 -5.19
C ASP A 175 -11.16 -4.47 -3.73
N PRO A 176 -12.44 -4.26 -3.35
CA PRO A 176 -12.78 -3.73 -2.05
C PRO A 176 -12.49 -4.74 -0.93
N PHE A 177 -11.71 -4.31 0.05
CA PHE A 177 -11.40 -5.12 1.23
C PHE A 177 -12.62 -5.35 2.12
N PHE A 178 -13.45 -4.33 2.28
CA PHE A 178 -14.70 -4.38 3.05
C PHE A 178 -15.91 -4.68 2.16
N THR A 179 -16.96 -5.24 2.77
CA THR A 179 -18.25 -5.42 2.10
C THR A 179 -18.91 -4.08 1.82
N GLN A 180 -19.78 -4.03 0.80
CA GLN A 180 -20.46 -2.80 0.40
C GLN A 180 -21.13 -2.03 1.56
N PRO A 181 -21.88 -2.66 2.50
CA PRO A 181 -22.50 -1.93 3.59
C PRO A 181 -21.46 -1.26 4.52
N VAL A 182 -20.39 -1.96 4.90
CA VAL A 182 -19.30 -1.41 5.71
C VAL A 182 -18.65 -0.24 4.99
N THR A 183 -18.27 -0.45 3.73
CA THR A 183 -17.62 0.59 2.90
C THR A 183 -18.48 1.83 2.78
N ARG A 184 -19.79 1.67 2.58
CA ARG A 184 -20.74 2.79 2.51
C ARG A 184 -20.77 3.57 3.82
N GLY A 185 -21.02 2.90 4.95
CA GLY A 185 -21.10 3.57 6.26
C GLY A 185 -19.80 4.29 6.62
N TYR A 186 -18.66 3.65 6.30
CA TYR A 186 -17.34 4.23 6.49
C TYR A 186 -17.16 5.52 5.69
N LEU A 187 -17.41 5.48 4.39
CA LEU A 187 -17.21 6.64 3.52
C LEU A 187 -18.19 7.77 3.81
N GLU A 188 -19.46 7.47 4.10
CA GLU A 188 -20.44 8.50 4.49
C GLU A 188 -19.95 9.30 5.71
N THR A 189 -19.38 8.61 6.71
CA THR A 189 -18.85 9.27 7.92
C THR A 189 -17.50 9.95 7.68
N ALA A 190 -16.62 9.32 6.92
CA ALA A 190 -15.30 9.87 6.61
C ALA A 190 -15.39 11.14 5.77
N LEU A 191 -16.32 11.20 4.81
CA LEU A 191 -16.47 12.30 3.86
C LEU A 191 -17.57 13.29 4.22
N GLY A 192 -18.44 12.97 5.18
CA GLY A 192 -19.55 13.85 5.57
C GLY A 192 -20.59 13.97 4.46
N VAL A 193 -20.95 12.85 3.84
CA VAL A 193 -21.95 12.79 2.75
C VAL A 193 -22.86 11.59 2.89
N ARG A 194 -23.94 11.58 2.10
CA ARG A 194 -24.77 10.41 1.83
C ARG A 194 -24.39 9.77 0.51
N LEU A 195 -24.40 8.45 0.50
CA LEU A 195 -24.07 7.64 -0.65
C LEU A 195 -25.26 6.77 -1.04
N GLU A 196 -25.54 6.71 -2.33
CA GLU A 196 -26.45 5.75 -2.94
C GLU A 196 -25.62 4.65 -3.62
N VAL A 197 -26.07 3.40 -3.51
CA VAL A 197 -25.40 2.26 -4.16
C VAL A 197 -25.86 2.19 -5.60
N VAL A 198 -24.91 2.36 -6.54
CA VAL A 198 -25.18 2.24 -7.98
C VAL A 198 -24.86 0.83 -8.46
N GLU A 199 -23.73 0.28 -8.01
CA GLU A 199 -23.26 -1.04 -8.39
C GLU A 199 -22.56 -1.68 -7.19
N SER A 200 -22.74 -2.99 -7.00
CA SER A 200 -22.06 -3.75 -5.96
C SER A 200 -21.81 -5.17 -6.40
N SER A 201 -20.54 -5.54 -6.51
CA SER A 201 -20.05 -6.89 -6.74
C SER A 201 -18.82 -7.16 -5.85
N PRO A 202 -18.33 -8.41 -5.77
CA PRO A 202 -17.11 -8.71 -5.02
C PRO A 202 -15.87 -7.95 -5.50
N GLU A 203 -15.79 -7.63 -6.80
CA GLU A 203 -14.62 -6.99 -7.41
C GLU A 203 -14.74 -5.46 -7.47
N LYS A 204 -15.96 -4.92 -7.34
CA LYS A 204 -16.24 -3.52 -7.58
C LYS A 204 -17.46 -3.01 -6.82
N ILE A 205 -17.33 -1.83 -6.23
CA ILE A 205 -18.45 -1.08 -5.65
C ILE A 205 -18.48 0.32 -6.27
N VAL A 206 -19.66 0.80 -6.64
CA VAL A 206 -19.85 2.17 -7.15
C VAL A 206 -20.92 2.86 -6.30
N PHE A 207 -20.56 4.02 -5.78
CA PHE A 207 -21.46 4.90 -5.05
C PHE A 207 -21.70 6.20 -5.80
N LYS A 208 -22.91 6.73 -5.69
CA LYS A 208 -23.25 8.09 -6.09
C LYS A 208 -23.41 8.96 -4.85
N ILE A 209 -22.81 10.14 -4.86
CA ILE A 209 -22.93 11.12 -3.78
C ILE A 209 -24.28 11.84 -3.95
N THR A 210 -25.12 11.81 -2.91
CA THR A 210 -26.49 12.35 -3.00
C THR A 210 -26.68 13.64 -2.23
N GLU A 211 -26.15 13.75 -1.01
CA GLU A 211 -26.30 14.94 -0.16
C GLU A 211 -25.09 15.12 0.78
N PRO A 212 -24.70 16.36 1.17
CA PRO A 212 -23.84 16.56 2.33
C PRO A 212 -24.59 16.18 3.63
N PHE A 213 -23.84 15.65 4.60
CA PHE A 213 -24.38 15.11 5.86
C PHE A 213 -24.81 16.19 6.87
#